data_AF-A0AAD7CMJ3-F1
#
_entry.id   AF-A0AAD7CMJ3-F1
#
_cell.length_a   1.000
_cell.length_b   1.000
_cell.length_c   1.000
_cell.angle_alpha   90.00
_cell.angle_beta   90.00
_cell.angle_gamma   90.00
#
_symmetry.space_group_name_H-M   'P 1'
#
loop_
_entity.id
_entity.type
_entity.pdbx_description
1 polymer ?
#
loop_
_entity_poly.entity_id
_entity_poly.type
_entity_poly.pdbx_seq_one_letter_code
_entity_poly.pdbx_strand_id
1 'polypeptide(L)'
;MDELKAQEAVFLQTLLSRHHDPLLLTRCACGKHNRKIGCSDCLDSELLCRQCWLDKHRTMPTHWALIWNATDKFFEKSDFCRVRKNAVIGLGHHGQRCRDAELGRTFTLVDSNGIHATALAFCRCPTADGQRGAPEFQQLLRTGIFPGSIKEPETGYMLGVLEYYRQLRSQGKGSAYNFVHVLRRMADPFFMGSVPVCLSITWTNTGGKSQCMWKRHASSACRSHLVASPDQ
;
A
#
# COMPACT_ATOMS: atom_id res chain seq x y z
N MET A 1 -15.08 -35.23 -3.76
CA MET A 1 -15.50 -34.60 -5.04
C MET A 1 -17.01 -34.51 -5.14
N ASP A 2 -17.76 -35.54 -4.77
CA ASP A 2 -19.24 -35.52 -4.82
C ASP A 2 -19.89 -34.56 -3.82
N GLU A 3 -19.28 -34.38 -2.65
CA GLU A 3 -19.73 -33.41 -1.64
C GLU A 3 -19.64 -31.95 -2.12
N LEU A 4 -18.55 -31.60 -2.82
CA LEU A 4 -18.38 -30.26 -3.41
C LEU A 4 -19.39 -30.00 -4.53
N LYS A 5 -19.67 -31.02 -5.35
CA LYS A 5 -20.69 -30.94 -6.40
C LYS A 5 -22.09 -30.78 -5.81
N ALA A 6 -22.41 -31.49 -4.74
CA ALA A 6 -23.69 -31.37 -4.04
C ALA A 6 -23.91 -29.95 -3.46
N GLN A 7 -22.83 -29.26 -3.09
CA GLN A 7 -22.88 -27.90 -2.55
C GLN A 7 -22.47 -26.81 -3.55
N GLU A 8 -22.28 -27.14 -4.82
CA GLU A 8 -21.70 -26.23 -5.82
C GLU A 8 -22.45 -24.89 -5.90
N ALA A 9 -23.78 -24.94 -5.93
CA ALA A 9 -24.61 -23.73 -5.98
C ALA A 9 -24.41 -22.82 -4.76
N VAL A 10 -24.35 -23.40 -3.56
CA VAL A 10 -24.13 -22.65 -2.31
C VAL A 10 -22.72 -22.08 -2.27
N PHE A 11 -21.73 -22.88 -2.67
CA PHE A 11 -20.34 -22.47 -2.73
C PHE A 11 -20.13 -21.30 -3.69
N LEU A 12 -20.65 -21.40 -4.91
CA LEU A 12 -20.59 -20.34 -5.92
C LEU A 12 -21.34 -19.09 -5.47
N GLN A 13 -22.56 -19.23 -4.93
CA GLN A 13 -23.32 -18.09 -4.42
C GLN A 13 -22.57 -17.37 -3.29
N THR A 14 -21.95 -18.11 -2.38
CA THR A 14 -21.16 -17.56 -1.27
C THR A 14 -19.89 -16.86 -1.75
N LEU A 15 -19.20 -17.42 -2.76
CA LEU A 15 -18.05 -16.76 -3.38
C LEU A 15 -18.47 -15.47 -4.09
N LEU A 16 -19.57 -15.50 -4.85
CA LEU A 16 -20.08 -14.34 -5.56
C LEU A 16 -20.58 -13.24 -4.62
N SER A 17 -21.17 -13.59 -3.46
CA SER A 17 -21.60 -12.60 -2.47
C SER A 17 -20.43 -11.81 -1.86
N ARG A 18 -19.18 -12.31 -1.96
CA ARG A 18 -18.00 -11.52 -1.59
C ARG A 18 -17.74 -10.34 -2.54
N HIS A 19 -18.27 -10.41 -3.76
CA HIS A 19 -18.18 -9.35 -4.77
C HIS A 19 -19.45 -8.50 -4.87
N HIS A 20 -20.55 -8.96 -4.26
CA HIS A 20 -21.84 -8.28 -4.19
C HIS A 20 -22.35 -8.30 -2.75
N ASP A 21 -21.97 -7.28 -1.98
CA ASP A 21 -22.33 -7.16 -0.57
C ASP A 21 -23.69 -6.43 -0.41
N PRO A 22 -24.67 -7.00 0.30
CA PRO A 22 -26.00 -6.41 0.48
C PRO A 22 -26.00 -5.09 1.26
N LEU A 23 -24.96 -4.81 2.04
CA LEU A 23 -24.78 -3.57 2.79
C LEU A 23 -24.19 -2.44 1.94
N LEU A 24 -23.86 -2.70 0.68
CA LEU A 24 -23.37 -1.69 -0.25
C LEU A 24 -24.33 -0.50 -0.33
N LEU A 25 -23.79 0.72 -0.22
CA LEU A 25 -24.50 2.00 -0.18
C LEU A 25 -25.42 2.22 1.03
N THR A 26 -25.56 1.26 1.95
CA THR A 26 -26.27 1.48 3.23
C THR A 26 -25.45 2.34 4.19
N ARG A 27 -26.05 2.77 5.31
CA ARG A 27 -25.36 3.61 6.30
C ARG A 27 -24.23 2.83 6.99
N CYS A 28 -23.04 3.43 7.07
CA CYS A 28 -21.93 2.86 7.82
C CYS A 28 -22.22 2.90 9.32
N ALA A 29 -21.62 1.99 10.10
CA ALA A 29 -21.77 1.92 11.55
C ALA A 29 -21.44 3.23 12.29
N CYS A 30 -20.55 4.07 11.73
CA CYS A 30 -20.26 5.40 12.29
C CYS A 30 -21.39 6.43 12.15
N GLY A 31 -22.44 6.10 11.39
CA GLY A 31 -23.60 6.95 11.21
C GLY A 31 -23.37 8.21 10.37
N LYS A 32 -22.20 8.39 9.73
CA LYS A 32 -21.83 9.63 9.00
C LYS A 32 -21.94 9.53 7.47
N HIS A 33 -21.56 8.39 6.90
CA HIS A 33 -21.46 8.19 5.46
C HIS A 33 -21.91 6.77 5.08
N ASN A 34 -22.07 6.52 3.78
CA ASN A 34 -22.50 5.21 3.29
C ASN A 34 -21.30 4.27 3.09
N ARG A 35 -21.57 2.97 3.21
CA ARG A 35 -20.62 1.88 2.99
C ARG A 35 -20.31 1.77 1.49
N LYS A 36 -19.03 1.87 1.14
CA LYS A 36 -18.56 1.84 -0.27
C LYS A 36 -17.21 1.14 -0.45
N ILE A 37 -16.53 0.79 0.64
CA ILE A 37 -15.15 0.31 0.61
C ILE A 37 -15.03 -0.99 1.40
N GLY A 38 -14.62 -2.07 0.73
CA GLY A 38 -14.19 -3.30 1.35
C GLY A 38 -12.67 -3.40 1.43
N CYS A 39 -12.17 -4.47 2.04
CA CYS A 39 -10.75 -4.80 2.04
C CYS A 39 -10.54 -6.16 1.38
N SER A 40 -9.54 -6.27 0.50
CA SER A 40 -9.20 -7.54 -0.16
C SER A 40 -8.41 -8.49 0.74
N ASP A 41 -7.64 -7.97 1.68
CA ASP A 41 -6.68 -8.76 2.48
C ASP A 41 -7.18 -9.13 3.89
N CYS A 42 -8.13 -8.38 4.45
CA CYS A 42 -8.75 -8.73 5.72
C CYS A 42 -9.59 -10.00 5.59
N LEU A 43 -9.42 -10.92 6.54
CA LEU A 43 -10.11 -12.22 6.56
C LEU A 43 -11.64 -12.06 6.56
N ASP A 44 -12.16 -11.20 7.44
CA ASP A 44 -13.58 -10.93 7.63
C ASP A 44 -13.84 -9.42 7.57
N SER A 45 -13.71 -8.86 6.37
CA SER A 45 -13.93 -7.43 6.14
C SER A 45 -15.40 -7.15 5.89
N GLU A 46 -15.99 -6.28 6.70
CA GLU A 46 -17.24 -5.60 6.35
C GLU A 46 -16.99 -4.46 5.34
N LEU A 47 -18.03 -4.04 4.61
CA LEU A 47 -18.00 -2.77 3.89
C LEU A 47 -18.07 -1.58 4.86
N LEU A 48 -17.15 -0.63 4.66
CA LEU A 48 -17.01 0.58 5.45
C LEU A 48 -17.20 1.83 4.59
N CYS A 49 -17.42 2.97 5.25
CA CYS A 49 -17.23 4.26 4.61
C CYS A 49 -15.73 4.58 4.51
N ARG A 50 -15.40 5.56 3.67
CA ARG A 50 -14.02 6.02 3.42
C ARG A 50 -13.22 6.28 4.69
N GLN A 51 -13.78 7.01 5.65
CA GLN A 51 -13.06 7.39 6.87
C GLN A 51 -12.85 6.18 7.79
N CYS A 52 -13.87 5.36 7.99
CA CYS A 52 -13.76 4.17 8.82
C CYS A 52 -12.77 3.15 8.25
N TRP A 53 -12.73 2.98 6.93
CA TRP A 53 -11.74 2.11 6.29
C TRP A 53 -10.33 2.61 6.56
N LEU A 54 -10.06 3.90 6.33
CA LEU A 54 -8.75 4.51 6.60
C LEU A 54 -8.35 4.36 8.06
N ASP A 55 -9.29 4.52 8.98
CA ASP A 55 -9.03 4.44 10.42
C ASP A 55 -8.74 3.00 10.89
N LYS A 56 -9.42 2.00 10.32
CA LYS A 56 -9.19 0.58 10.62
C LYS A 56 -7.87 0.07 10.04
N HIS A 57 -7.39 0.66 8.94
CA HIS A 57 -6.19 0.22 8.22
C HIS A 57 -4.94 1.06 8.49
N ARG A 58 -4.94 1.96 9.48
CA ARG A 58 -3.77 2.82 9.76
C ARG A 58 -2.51 2.04 10.14
N THR A 59 -2.65 0.86 10.74
CA THR A 59 -1.55 -0.03 11.13
C THR A 59 -1.32 -1.18 10.15
N MET A 60 -2.19 -1.34 9.15
CA MET A 60 -2.03 -2.30 8.05
C MET A 60 -2.27 -1.59 6.71
N PRO A 61 -1.45 -0.59 6.37
CA PRO A 61 -1.74 0.31 5.25
C PRO A 61 -1.44 -0.32 3.87
N THR A 62 -0.83 -1.50 3.83
CA THR A 62 -0.60 -2.28 2.60
C THR A 62 -1.79 -3.16 2.22
N HIS A 63 -2.88 -3.15 3.00
CA HIS A 63 -4.11 -3.78 2.55
C HIS A 63 -4.72 -3.02 1.36
N TRP A 64 -5.20 -3.77 0.37
CA TRP A 64 -5.85 -3.25 -0.80
C TRP A 64 -7.32 -2.92 -0.53
N ALA A 65 -7.66 -1.65 -0.74
CA ALA A 65 -9.04 -1.21 -0.70
C ALA A 65 -9.78 -1.71 -1.95
N LEU A 66 -11.03 -2.12 -1.78
CA LEU A 66 -11.97 -2.40 -2.86
C LEU A 66 -13.03 -1.30 -2.84
N ILE A 67 -12.92 -0.31 -3.72
CA ILE A 67 -13.78 0.87 -3.78
C ILE A 67 -14.89 0.64 -4.81
N TRP A 68 -16.14 0.82 -4.42
CA TRP A 68 -17.27 0.70 -5.34
C TRP A 68 -17.26 1.81 -6.40
N ASN A 69 -17.10 1.42 -7.67
CA ASN A 69 -17.37 2.25 -8.84
C ASN A 69 -18.86 2.12 -9.19
N ALA A 70 -19.62 3.21 -9.01
CA ALA A 70 -21.05 3.22 -9.27
C ALA A 70 -21.41 3.30 -10.76
N THR A 71 -20.51 3.80 -11.61
CA THR A 71 -20.71 3.94 -13.05
C THR A 71 -20.68 2.57 -13.72
N ASP A 72 -19.58 1.85 -13.48
CA ASP A 72 -19.31 0.57 -14.13
C ASP A 72 -19.77 -0.63 -13.27
N LYS A 73 -20.30 -0.36 -12.06
CA LYS A 73 -20.89 -1.32 -11.13
C LYS A 73 -19.95 -2.46 -10.72
N PHE A 74 -18.71 -2.12 -10.38
CA PHE A 74 -17.73 -3.08 -9.87
C PHE A 74 -16.85 -2.47 -8.78
N PHE A 75 -16.15 -3.32 -8.04
CA PHE A 75 -15.17 -2.89 -7.05
C PHE A 75 -13.80 -2.70 -7.69
N GLU A 76 -13.27 -1.48 -7.61
CA GLU A 76 -11.93 -1.15 -8.04
C GLU A 76 -10.93 -1.33 -6.91
N LYS A 77 -9.82 -2.02 -7.22
CA LYS A 77 -8.70 -2.18 -6.31
C LYS A 77 -7.92 -0.86 -6.21
N SER A 78 -7.59 -0.42 -4.99
CA SER A 78 -6.94 0.87 -4.75
C SER A 78 -5.99 0.85 -3.55
N ASP A 79 -4.89 1.60 -3.66
CA ASP A 79 -3.95 1.85 -2.57
C ASP A 79 -4.52 2.76 -1.48
N PHE A 80 -3.93 2.72 -0.29
CA PHE A 80 -4.30 3.57 0.85
C PHE A 80 -4.37 5.07 0.51
N CYS A 81 -3.39 5.63 -0.23
CA CYS A 81 -3.37 7.07 -0.58
C CYS A 81 -4.53 7.47 -1.52
N ARG A 82 -5.10 6.52 -2.27
CA ARG A 82 -6.10 6.78 -3.32
C ARG A 82 -7.53 6.71 -2.79
N VAL A 83 -7.72 6.07 -1.63
CA VAL A 83 -9.02 6.01 -0.94
C VAL A 83 -9.59 7.42 -0.67
N ARG A 84 -8.73 8.39 -0.35
CA ARG A 84 -9.10 9.79 -0.12
C ARG A 84 -7.96 10.71 -0.54
N LYS A 85 -8.28 11.87 -1.13
CA LYS A 85 -7.30 12.95 -1.34
C LYS A 85 -6.58 13.26 -0.02
N ASN A 86 -5.25 13.40 -0.07
CA ASN A 86 -4.39 13.63 1.11
C ASN A 86 -4.45 12.51 2.17
N ALA A 87 -4.86 11.27 1.82
CA ALA A 87 -4.60 10.13 2.67
C ALA A 87 -3.12 9.78 2.63
N VAL A 88 -2.50 9.69 3.80
CA VAL A 88 -1.07 9.43 3.97
C VAL A 88 -0.90 8.45 5.11
N ILE A 89 0.12 7.61 5.00
CA ILE A 89 0.50 6.67 6.04
C ILE A 89 1.44 7.43 6.99
N GLY A 90 0.98 7.68 8.20
CA GLY A 90 1.81 8.28 9.24
C GLY A 90 2.77 7.24 9.81
N LEU A 91 4.06 7.58 9.89
CA LEU A 91 5.05 6.72 10.54
C LEU A 91 5.10 6.99 12.05
N GLY A 92 5.20 5.92 12.84
CA GLY A 92 5.20 5.98 14.29
C GLY A 92 3.79 6.10 14.89
N HIS A 93 3.74 6.36 16.20
CA HIS A 93 2.52 6.59 16.98
C HIS A 93 1.43 5.52 16.85
N HIS A 94 1.78 4.27 16.53
CA HIS A 94 0.85 3.13 16.45
C HIS A 94 -0.40 3.41 15.59
N GLY A 95 -0.21 4.09 14.46
CA GLY A 95 -1.30 4.47 13.56
C GLY A 95 -2.12 5.68 14.02
N GLN A 96 -1.76 6.35 15.11
CA GLN A 96 -2.36 7.64 15.43
C GLN A 96 -1.81 8.75 14.54
N ARG A 97 -2.63 9.78 14.30
CA ARG A 97 -2.21 10.96 13.54
C ARG A 97 -1.17 11.72 14.36
N CYS A 98 0.03 11.89 13.81
CA CYS A 98 1.05 12.75 14.38
C CYS A 98 0.73 14.22 14.05
N ARG A 99 0.67 15.08 15.06
CA ARG A 99 0.39 16.51 14.91
C ARG A 99 1.57 17.28 14.32
N ASP A 100 2.78 16.79 14.60
CA ASP A 100 4.04 17.35 14.12
C ASP A 100 4.55 16.59 12.89
N ALA A 101 3.68 15.91 12.14
CA ALA A 101 4.10 15.21 10.94
C ALA A 101 4.47 16.21 9.84
N GLU A 102 5.49 15.86 9.06
CA GLU A 102 5.76 16.53 7.80
C GLU A 102 4.64 16.27 6.80
N LEU A 103 4.50 17.16 5.81
CA LEU A 103 3.63 16.94 4.66
C LEU A 103 3.95 15.59 4.00
N GLY A 104 2.91 14.81 3.74
CA GLY A 104 3.10 13.49 3.16
C GLY A 104 3.67 13.57 1.74
N ARG A 105 4.65 12.72 1.45
CA ARG A 105 5.28 12.63 0.13
C ARG A 105 5.00 11.28 -0.52
N THR A 106 4.95 11.26 -1.85
CA THR A 106 4.77 10.03 -2.64
C THR A 106 5.86 9.02 -2.27
N PHE A 107 5.47 7.76 -2.15
CA PHE A 107 6.35 6.68 -1.74
C PHE A 107 5.90 5.37 -2.37
N THR A 108 6.86 4.54 -2.78
CA THR A 108 6.58 3.19 -3.28
C THR A 108 6.84 2.19 -2.16
N LEU A 109 5.80 1.47 -1.72
CA LEU A 109 5.92 0.46 -0.67
C LEU A 109 5.74 -0.93 -1.27
N VAL A 110 6.74 -1.79 -1.13
CA VAL A 110 6.72 -3.14 -1.68
C VAL A 110 6.36 -4.13 -0.56
N ASP A 111 5.29 -4.87 -0.73
CA ASP A 111 4.82 -5.89 0.20
C ASP A 111 4.54 -7.22 -0.54
N SER A 112 4.30 -8.32 0.19
CA SER A 112 4.04 -9.64 -0.40
C SER A 112 2.74 -9.69 -1.21
N ASN A 113 1.79 -8.80 -0.94
CA ASN A 113 0.53 -8.69 -1.69
C ASN A 113 0.60 -7.71 -2.88
N GLY A 114 1.77 -7.12 -3.16
CA GLY A 114 2.01 -6.28 -4.32
C GLY A 114 2.83 -5.02 -4.03
N ILE A 115 2.97 -4.21 -5.07
CA ILE A 115 3.66 -2.92 -5.04
C ILE A 115 2.64 -1.80 -4.92
N HIS A 116 2.76 -1.02 -3.85
CA HIS A 116 1.83 0.04 -3.48
C HIS A 116 2.36 1.41 -3.89
N ALA A 117 1.56 2.17 -4.63
CA ALA A 117 1.84 3.55 -4.99
C ALA A 117 1.15 4.49 -3.99
N THR A 118 1.82 4.76 -2.86
CA THR A 118 1.22 5.41 -1.69
C THR A 118 1.92 6.72 -1.33
N ALA A 119 1.64 7.23 -0.12
CA ALA A 119 2.28 8.40 0.45
C ALA A 119 2.59 8.19 1.93
N LEU A 120 3.78 8.60 2.37
CA LEU A 120 4.22 8.53 3.76
C LEU A 120 4.36 9.94 4.35
N ALA A 121 4.01 10.08 5.62
CA ALA A 121 4.29 11.27 6.42
C ALA A 121 5.24 10.90 7.58
N PHE A 122 6.40 11.55 7.61
CA PHE A 122 7.42 11.34 8.64
C PHE A 122 7.10 12.17 9.88
N CYS A 123 7.30 11.57 11.05
CA CYS A 123 7.11 12.24 12.33
C CYS A 123 8.25 13.23 12.59
N ARG A 124 7.91 14.45 13.04
CA ARG A 124 8.86 15.47 13.51
C ARG A 124 8.60 15.89 14.96
N CYS A 125 7.98 15.02 15.77
CA CYS A 125 7.83 15.25 17.21
C CYS A 125 9.20 15.46 17.88
N PRO A 126 9.28 16.29 18.95
CA PRO A 126 10.53 16.49 19.69
C PRO A 126 11.12 15.18 20.19
N THR A 127 12.43 14.99 19.99
CA THR A 127 13.18 13.86 20.55
C THR A 127 13.93 14.28 21.82
N ALA A 128 14.36 13.29 22.62
CA ALA A 128 15.13 13.54 23.85
C ALA A 128 16.42 14.33 23.60
N ASP A 129 17.01 14.17 22.40
CA ASP A 129 18.26 14.84 22.00
C ASP A 129 18.04 16.29 21.49
N GLY A 130 16.83 16.84 21.67
CA GLY A 130 16.46 18.17 21.20
C GLY A 130 16.24 18.30 19.69
N GLN A 131 16.34 17.20 18.94
CA GLN A 131 16.06 17.15 17.50
C GLN A 131 14.56 17.03 17.22
N ARG A 132 14.14 17.30 15.98
CA ARG A 132 12.76 17.10 15.52
C ARG A 132 12.62 15.82 14.71
N GLY A 133 12.03 14.81 15.33
CA GLY A 133 11.86 13.48 14.77
C GLY A 133 13.17 12.68 14.70
N ALA A 134 13.06 11.36 14.70
CA ALA A 134 14.20 10.50 14.40
C ALA A 134 14.54 10.58 12.89
N PRO A 135 15.77 10.22 12.48
CA PRO A 135 16.12 10.09 11.06
C PRO A 135 15.14 9.20 10.30
N GLU A 136 14.83 9.54 9.04
CA GLU A 136 13.78 8.88 8.26
C GLU A 136 13.97 7.36 8.12
N PHE A 137 15.21 6.93 7.86
CA PHE A 137 15.52 5.50 7.77
C PHE A 137 15.22 4.76 9.08
N GLN A 138 15.42 5.40 10.24
CA GLN A 138 15.09 4.79 11.54
C GLN A 138 13.58 4.70 11.71
N GLN A 139 12.83 5.72 11.29
CA GLN A 139 11.36 5.67 11.35
C GLN A 139 10.83 4.51 10.50
N LEU A 140 11.34 4.34 9.27
CA LEU A 140 10.98 3.24 8.38
C LEU A 140 11.31 1.88 9.01
N LEU A 141 12.53 1.70 9.51
CA LEU A 141 12.96 0.43 10.11
C LEU A 141 12.13 0.08 11.35
N ARG A 142 11.80 1.05 12.21
CA ARG A 142 10.92 0.85 13.38
C ARG A 142 9.51 0.43 12.99
N THR A 143 9.05 0.79 11.80
CA THR A 143 7.76 0.35 11.24
C THR A 143 7.86 -0.93 10.39
N GLY A 144 9.02 -1.59 10.38
CA GLY A 144 9.22 -2.82 9.61
C GLY A 144 9.39 -2.60 8.10
N ILE A 145 9.84 -1.40 7.70
CA ILE A 145 10.10 -1.02 6.32
C ILE A 145 11.62 -0.85 6.14
N PHE A 146 12.21 -1.67 5.27
CA PHE A 146 13.59 -1.51 4.84
C PHE A 146 13.68 -0.42 3.75
N PRO A 147 14.47 0.64 3.95
CA PRO A 147 14.57 1.72 2.99
C PRO A 147 15.38 1.31 1.75
N GLY A 148 14.95 1.73 0.55
CA GLY A 148 15.74 1.58 -0.67
C GLY A 148 16.94 2.54 -0.75
N SER A 149 16.94 3.61 0.05
CA SER A 149 18.01 4.59 0.17
C SER A 149 18.03 5.19 1.58
N ILE A 150 19.21 5.40 2.15
CA ILE A 150 19.35 5.96 3.52
C ILE A 150 19.11 7.47 3.52
N LYS A 151 19.59 8.19 2.49
CA LYS A 151 19.57 9.66 2.45
C LYS A 151 18.17 10.20 2.14
N GLU A 152 17.55 9.65 1.11
CA GLU A 152 16.24 10.08 0.60
C GLU A 152 15.46 8.84 0.15
N PRO A 153 14.73 8.18 1.07
CA PRO A 153 13.95 7.01 0.72
C PRO A 153 12.69 7.44 -0.05
N GLU A 154 12.61 7.03 -1.32
CA GLU A 154 11.40 7.10 -2.15
C GLU A 154 10.71 5.73 -2.28
N THR A 155 11.44 4.67 -1.98
CA THR A 155 10.97 3.28 -2.01
C THR A 155 11.34 2.59 -0.72
N GLY A 156 10.44 1.74 -0.22
CA GLY A 156 10.66 0.88 0.93
C GLY A 156 10.12 -0.50 0.68
N TYR A 157 10.73 -1.48 1.34
CA TYR A 157 10.35 -2.89 1.26
C TYR A 157 9.92 -3.35 2.63
N MET A 158 8.71 -3.89 2.75
CA MET A 158 8.30 -4.54 4.00
C MET A 158 9.29 -5.65 4.32
N LEU A 159 9.74 -5.75 5.58
CA LEU A 159 10.69 -6.80 5.97
C LEU A 159 10.16 -8.20 5.63
N GLY A 160 8.84 -8.39 5.69
CA GLY A 160 8.16 -9.63 5.30
C GLY A 160 8.38 -10.02 3.83
N VAL A 161 8.37 -9.07 2.88
CA VAL A 161 8.61 -9.39 1.46
C VAL A 161 10.07 -9.76 1.19
N LEU A 162 11.01 -9.17 1.94
CA LEU A 162 12.43 -9.52 1.86
C LEU A 162 12.67 -10.94 2.37
N GLU A 163 12.06 -11.30 3.49
CA GLU A 163 12.12 -12.67 4.03
C GLU A 163 11.46 -13.66 3.07
N TYR A 164 10.30 -13.31 2.49
CA TYR A 164 9.63 -14.15 1.51
C TYR A 164 10.52 -14.42 0.28
N TYR A 165 11.17 -13.40 -0.26
CA TYR A 165 12.11 -13.58 -1.37
C TYR A 165 13.32 -14.43 -0.98
N ARG A 166 13.85 -14.24 0.24
CA ARG A 166 14.98 -15.04 0.75
C ARG A 166 14.63 -16.53 0.78
N GLN A 167 13.44 -16.87 1.27
CA GLN A 167 12.95 -18.26 1.30
C GLN A 167 12.70 -18.81 -0.10
N LEU A 168 12.06 -18.03 -0.98
CA LEU A 168 11.82 -18.44 -2.38
C LEU A 168 13.14 -18.76 -3.10
N ARG A 169 14.16 -17.91 -2.93
CA ARG A 169 15.49 -18.11 -3.53
C ARG A 169 16.23 -19.30 -2.93
N SER A 170 15.96 -19.66 -1.68
CA SER A 170 16.52 -20.87 -1.06
C SER A 170 15.95 -22.16 -1.66
N GLN A 171 14.69 -22.14 -2.11
CA GLN A 171 14.00 -23.32 -2.64
C GLN A 171 14.13 -23.50 -4.16
N GLY A 172 14.58 -22.47 -4.88
CA GLY A 172 14.70 -22.54 -6.34
C GLY A 172 15.48 -21.40 -6.98
N LYS A 173 15.66 -21.47 -8.29
CA LYS A 173 16.46 -20.50 -9.07
C LYS A 173 15.67 -19.25 -9.52
N GLY A 174 14.66 -18.85 -8.75
CA GLY A 174 13.88 -17.65 -9.05
C GLY A 174 14.74 -16.39 -9.00
N SER A 175 14.73 -15.58 -10.06
CA SER A 175 15.44 -14.30 -10.07
C SER A 175 14.63 -13.22 -9.33
N ALA A 176 15.33 -12.21 -8.81
CA ALA A 176 14.68 -11.01 -8.24
C ALA A 176 13.74 -10.34 -9.25
N TYR A 177 14.14 -10.32 -10.52
CA TYR A 177 13.32 -9.78 -11.61
C TYR A 177 11.98 -10.50 -11.73
N ASN A 178 11.99 -11.83 -11.79
CA ASN A 178 10.76 -12.63 -11.87
C ASN A 178 9.89 -12.43 -10.63
N PHE A 179 10.50 -12.35 -9.45
CA PHE A 179 9.77 -12.10 -8.21
C PHE A 179 9.08 -10.73 -8.21
N VAL A 180 9.76 -9.66 -8.66
CA VAL A 180 9.13 -8.35 -8.82
C VAL A 180 7.99 -8.38 -9.84
N HIS A 181 8.12 -9.15 -10.93
CA HIS A 181 7.01 -9.35 -11.88
C HIS A 181 5.79 -10.02 -11.25
N VAL A 182 5.99 -10.99 -10.36
CA VAL A 182 4.90 -11.56 -9.55
C VAL A 182 4.25 -10.47 -8.70
N LEU A 183 5.05 -9.67 -7.97
CA LEU A 183 4.52 -8.59 -7.14
C LEU A 183 3.75 -7.53 -7.94
N ARG A 184 4.16 -7.23 -9.18
CA ARG A 184 3.38 -6.33 -10.06
C ARG A 184 2.03 -6.92 -10.43
N ARG A 185 1.97 -8.21 -10.77
CA ARG A 185 0.71 -8.91 -11.05
C ARG A 185 -0.20 -8.97 -9.83
N MET A 186 0.39 -9.13 -8.63
CA MET A 186 -0.36 -9.10 -7.39
C MET A 186 -0.95 -7.71 -7.12
N ALA A 187 -0.24 -6.63 -7.47
CA ALA A 187 -0.77 -5.27 -7.36
C ALA A 187 -1.93 -5.02 -8.33
N ASP A 188 -1.68 -5.21 -9.63
CA ASP A 188 -2.67 -5.08 -10.69
C ASP A 188 -2.45 -6.20 -11.74
N PRO A 189 -3.37 -7.18 -11.80
CA PRO A 189 -3.24 -8.29 -12.75
C PRO A 189 -3.52 -7.88 -14.20
N PHE A 190 -4.19 -6.74 -14.43
CA PHE A 190 -4.63 -6.29 -15.76
C PHE A 190 -3.65 -5.28 -16.38
N PHE A 191 -3.10 -4.35 -15.60
CA PHE A 191 -2.28 -3.24 -16.10
C PHE A 191 -0.89 -3.16 -15.45
N MET A 192 -0.05 -4.18 -15.64
CA MET A 192 1.31 -4.22 -15.09
C MET A 192 2.18 -2.99 -15.41
N GLY A 193 1.98 -2.38 -16.58
CA GLY A 193 2.74 -1.21 -17.04
C GLY A 193 2.48 0.07 -16.23
N SER A 194 1.36 0.16 -15.51
CA SER A 194 1.01 1.31 -14.66
C SER A 194 1.59 1.20 -13.24
N VAL A 195 2.04 0.00 -12.84
CA VAL A 195 2.62 -0.27 -11.52
C VAL A 195 4.06 0.26 -11.46
N PRO A 196 4.37 1.21 -10.55
CA PRO A 196 5.70 1.80 -10.45
C PRO A 196 6.71 0.74 -10.03
N VAL A 197 7.83 0.66 -10.74
CA VAL A 197 8.92 -0.22 -10.37
C VAL A 197 10.25 0.44 -10.64
N CYS A 198 11.15 0.39 -9.65
CA CYS A 198 12.56 0.66 -9.88
C CYS A 198 13.31 -0.66 -10.00
N LEU A 199 13.43 -1.19 -11.22
CA LEU A 199 14.12 -2.45 -11.50
C LEU A 199 15.56 -2.26 -12.02
N SER A 200 16.11 -1.04 -12.00
CA SER A 200 17.50 -0.81 -12.42
C SER A 200 18.42 -0.58 -11.22
N ILE A 201 18.87 -1.67 -10.58
CA ILE A 201 20.12 -1.64 -9.82
C ILE A 201 21.23 -1.86 -10.84
N THR A 202 21.69 -0.79 -11.52
CA THR A 202 22.95 -0.83 -12.25
C THR A 202 24.07 -0.44 -11.31
N TRP A 203 24.90 -1.40 -10.91
CA TRP A 203 26.18 -1.11 -10.28
C TRP A 203 27.13 -0.61 -11.37
N THR A 204 27.29 0.71 -11.52
CA THR A 204 28.38 1.26 -12.32
C THR A 204 29.53 1.63 -11.39
N ASN A 205 30.64 0.91 -11.51
CA ASN A 205 31.86 1.23 -10.79
C ASN A 205 32.61 2.33 -11.54
N THR A 206 32.30 3.59 -11.23
CA THR A 206 33.05 4.75 -11.70
C THR A 206 33.75 5.39 -10.50
N GLY A 207 35.06 5.16 -10.39
CA GLY A 207 35.94 5.95 -9.50
C GLY A 207 35.76 5.75 -8.00
N GLY A 208 35.47 4.53 -7.53
CA GLY A 208 35.56 4.20 -6.09
C GLY A 208 34.45 4.78 -5.21
N LYS A 209 33.36 5.30 -5.79
CA LYS A 209 32.14 5.69 -5.06
C LYS A 209 30.95 4.94 -5.64
N SER A 210 30.31 4.12 -4.82
CA SER A 210 29.02 3.49 -5.16
C SER A 210 27.91 4.55 -5.07
N GLN A 211 27.54 5.12 -6.22
CA GLN A 211 26.41 6.07 -6.31
C GLN A 211 25.26 5.44 -7.10
N CYS A 212 24.08 5.42 -6.48
CA CYS A 212 22.85 4.98 -7.12
C CYS A 212 22.28 6.15 -7.94
N MET A 213 22.18 6.00 -9.26
CA MET A 213 21.63 7.01 -10.17
C MET A 213 20.23 6.58 -10.63
N TRP A 214 19.21 7.38 -10.30
CA TRP A 214 17.79 7.08 -10.51
C TRP A 214 17.23 7.90 -11.68
N LYS A 215 16.65 7.25 -12.71
CA LYS A 215 15.82 7.94 -13.71
C LYS A 215 14.36 7.91 -13.25
N ARG A 216 13.74 9.09 -13.21
CA ARG A 216 12.37 9.34 -12.70
C ARG A 216 11.33 8.67 -13.59
N HIS A 217 10.66 7.65 -13.06
CA HIS A 217 9.30 7.29 -13.48
C HIS A 217 8.46 7.07 -12.22
N ALA A 218 8.29 8.10 -11.40
CA ALA A 218 7.28 8.02 -10.35
C ALA A 218 5.90 8.12 -11.02
N SER A 219 5.05 7.14 -10.71
CA SER A 219 3.65 7.11 -11.14
C SER A 219 3.01 8.48 -10.92
N SER A 220 2.48 9.06 -11.99
CA SER A 220 1.81 10.37 -11.97
C SER A 220 0.55 10.37 -11.12
N ALA A 221 0.04 9.19 -10.74
CA ALA A 221 -1.26 9.02 -10.11
C ALA A 221 -1.32 9.46 -8.63
N CYS A 222 -0.39 9.06 -7.75
CA CYS A 222 -0.47 9.50 -6.33
C CYS A 222 -0.01 10.98 -6.18
N ARG A 223 0.76 11.53 -7.14
CA ARG A 223 1.13 12.96 -7.16
C ARG A 223 -0.09 13.89 -7.28
N SER A 224 -1.06 13.58 -8.13
CA SER A 224 -2.28 14.41 -8.28
C SER A 224 -3.16 14.41 -7.03
N HIS A 225 -3.10 13.34 -6.23
CA HIS A 225 -3.87 13.20 -4.99
C HIS A 225 -3.23 13.85 -3.75
N LEU A 226 -1.96 14.26 -3.83
CA LEU A 226 -1.24 14.98 -2.77
C LEU A 226 -1.18 16.50 -3.01
N VAL A 227 -1.69 17.01 -4.13
CA VAL A 227 -1.69 18.46 -4.41
C VAL A 227 -2.63 19.16 -3.42
N ALA A 228 -2.02 19.95 -2.52
CA ALA A 228 -2.72 20.97 -1.76
C ALA A 228 -3.44 21.89 -2.73
N SER A 229 -4.74 22.10 -2.55
CA SER A 229 -5.33 23.32 -3.10
C SER A 229 -4.61 24.49 -2.44
N PRO A 230 -4.09 25.48 -3.19
CA PRO A 230 -3.91 26.79 -2.62
C PRO A 230 -5.31 27.30 -2.30
N ASP A 231 -5.54 27.60 -1.02
CA ASP A 231 -6.73 28.26 -0.47
C ASP A 231 -8.08 27.52 -0.58
N GLN A 232 -8.56 27.03 0.57
CA GLN A 232 -9.92 27.23 1.12
C GLN A 232 -10.09 26.49 2.45
#